data_AF-A0A1C0AGM5-F1
#
_entry.id   AF-A0A1C0AGM5-F1
#
_cell.length_a   1.000
_cell.length_b   1.000
_cell.length_c   1.000
_cell.angle_alpha   90.00
_cell.angle_beta   90.00
_cell.angle_gamma   90.00
#
_symmetry.space_group_name_H-M   'P 1'
#
loop_
_entity.id
_entity.type
_entity.pdbx_description
1 polymer ?
#
loop_
_entity_poly.entity_id
_entity_poly.type
_entity_poly.pdbx_seq_one_letter_code
_entity_poly.pdbx_strand_id
1 'polypeptide(L)'
;MVAKETAKAKAWVMFDRIIADATPGGQHSNPWNTAPTGKVTYSPDYATLTRLLGVPLFIQATTQSGVPALALDVWISYELRRAGFDHDAVWPRAVHPRILPRAVASLLESLPRKERAQLEARLARTTAVKGVTGSSANILGKNYLKQVDVIVTDWATGPEVLISTKRMDSSYGKNAANRVEESYGDARNLRLRHPLAALGFVFGLRSDILTKEPETAEWLIDLLGKLGREDDAYHSTALLMIEYDDALVPPDETGEEPTNPIVTPEDIVDDEAEEPSLTLPTSEVDAALAALPPVRLRHDAVPQALSAASFLETIVKHVLQTTPVNYHREARRRIGGLPNA
;
A
#
# COMPACT_ATOMS: atom_id res chain seq x y z
N MET A 1 -31.98 -9.34 -3.43
CA MET A 1 -30.91 -10.17 -4.01
C MET A 1 -29.75 -10.18 -3.03
N VAL A 2 -29.25 -11.34 -2.63
CA VAL A 2 -28.04 -11.43 -1.79
C VAL A 2 -26.88 -10.98 -2.67
N ALA A 3 -26.20 -9.89 -2.32
CA ALA A 3 -25.03 -9.42 -3.05
C ALA A 3 -23.99 -10.55 -3.09
N LYS A 4 -23.50 -10.89 -4.29
CA LYS A 4 -22.48 -11.91 -4.46
C LYS A 4 -21.20 -11.43 -3.76
N GLU A 5 -20.66 -12.22 -2.84
CA GLU A 5 -19.41 -11.89 -2.15
C GLU A 5 -18.28 -11.75 -3.17
N THR A 6 -17.55 -10.65 -3.11
CA THR A 6 -16.45 -10.35 -4.03
C THR A 6 -15.12 -10.86 -3.47
N ALA A 7 -14.13 -11.05 -4.35
CA ALA A 7 -12.77 -11.41 -3.93
C ALA A 7 -12.16 -10.34 -3.01
N LYS A 8 -12.41 -9.06 -3.29
CA LYS A 8 -11.91 -7.93 -2.52
C LYS A 8 -12.50 -7.89 -1.10
N ALA A 9 -13.81 -8.10 -0.95
CA ALA A 9 -14.45 -8.16 0.37
C ALA A 9 -13.92 -9.33 1.21
N LYS A 10 -13.71 -10.51 0.62
CA LYS A 10 -13.09 -11.66 1.31
C LYS A 10 -11.65 -11.40 1.71
N ALA A 11 -10.86 -10.81 0.81
CA ALA A 11 -9.48 -10.47 1.08
C ALA A 11 -9.35 -9.49 2.26
N TRP A 12 -10.20 -8.46 2.32
CA TRP A 12 -10.18 -7.50 3.41
C TRP A 12 -10.38 -8.13 4.79
N VAL A 13 -11.29 -9.10 4.93
CA VAL A 13 -11.49 -9.80 6.22
C VAL A 13 -10.21 -10.50 6.67
N MET A 14 -9.51 -11.15 5.74
CA MET A 14 -8.23 -11.83 6.03
C MET A 14 -7.09 -10.83 6.28
N PHE A 15 -7.00 -9.76 5.48
CA PHE A 15 -6.02 -8.69 5.65
C PHE A 15 -6.16 -8.00 7.00
N ASP A 16 -7.37 -7.63 7.41
CA ASP A 16 -7.63 -6.98 8.70
C ASP A 16 -7.19 -7.89 9.85
N ARG A 17 -7.46 -9.19 9.76
CA ARG A 17 -7.01 -10.16 10.76
C ARG A 17 -5.49 -10.31 10.79
N ILE A 18 -4.82 -10.40 9.64
CA ILE A 18 -3.35 -10.48 9.57
C ILE A 18 -2.72 -9.22 10.19
N ILE A 19 -3.23 -8.03 9.90
CA ILE A 19 -2.74 -6.78 10.48
C ILE A 19 -3.03 -6.71 11.98
N ALA A 20 -4.21 -7.16 12.44
CA ALA A 20 -4.53 -7.21 13.87
C ALA A 20 -3.60 -8.16 14.64
N ASP A 21 -3.24 -9.30 14.05
CA ASP A 21 -2.26 -10.23 14.64
C ASP A 21 -0.85 -9.61 14.73
N ALA A 22 -0.46 -8.85 13.69
CA ALA A 22 0.82 -8.14 13.64
C ALA A 22 0.86 -6.89 14.53
N THR A 23 -0.30 -6.42 15.01
CA THR A 23 -0.44 -5.23 15.87
C THR A 23 -1.31 -5.49 17.10
N PRO A 24 -0.91 -6.41 18.01
CA PRO A 24 -1.72 -6.74 19.18
C PRO A 24 -2.08 -5.49 19.99
N GLY A 25 -3.38 -5.23 20.17
CA GLY A 25 -3.86 -4.04 20.88
C GLY A 25 -3.58 -2.71 20.17
N GLY A 26 -3.35 -2.72 18.86
CA GLY A 26 -3.01 -1.53 18.06
C GLY A 26 -1.57 -1.06 18.23
N GLN A 27 -0.70 -1.86 18.84
CA GLN A 27 0.70 -1.51 19.07
C GLN A 27 1.57 -2.03 17.93
N HIS A 28 2.27 -1.12 17.26
CA HIS A 28 3.22 -1.45 16.20
C HIS A 28 4.63 -1.65 16.76
N SER A 29 5.36 -2.64 16.24
CA SER A 29 6.80 -2.78 16.49
C SER A 29 7.59 -1.61 15.88
N ASN A 30 8.74 -1.27 16.47
CA ASN A 30 9.64 -0.27 15.90
C ASN A 30 10.47 -0.91 14.76
N PRO A 31 10.38 -0.40 13.53
CA PRO A 31 11.12 -0.94 12.38
C PRO A 31 12.57 -0.46 12.32
N TRP A 32 12.97 0.54 13.10
CA TRP A 32 14.30 1.13 13.01
C TRP A 32 15.32 0.36 13.84
N ASN A 33 16.38 -0.09 13.17
CA ASN A 33 17.54 -0.70 13.80
C ASN A 33 18.69 0.30 13.80
N THR A 34 19.35 0.47 14.95
CA THR A 34 20.57 1.27 15.06
C THR A 34 21.76 0.34 15.20
N ALA A 35 22.63 0.31 14.18
CA ALA A 35 23.88 -0.44 14.24
C ALA A 35 24.84 0.20 15.27
N PRO A 36 25.82 -0.56 15.80
CA PRO A 36 26.85 0.00 16.71
C PRO A 36 27.63 1.19 16.12
N THR A 37 27.68 1.31 14.79
CA THR A 37 28.29 2.42 14.05
C THR A 37 27.44 3.70 14.06
N GLY A 38 26.24 3.67 14.65
CA GLY A 38 25.27 4.76 14.60
C GLY A 38 24.44 4.81 13.32
N LYS A 39 24.68 3.91 12.35
CA LYS A 39 23.86 3.82 11.14
C LYS A 39 22.47 3.30 11.50
N VAL A 40 21.44 4.10 11.20
CA VAL A 40 20.04 3.75 11.37
C VAL A 40 19.48 3.20 10.06
N THR A 41 18.95 1.99 10.11
CA THR A 41 18.36 1.28 8.95
C THR A 41 16.95 0.83 9.22
N TYR A 42 16.10 0.83 8.19
CA TYR A 42 14.73 0.31 8.29
C TYR A 42 14.69 -1.22 8.14
N SER A 43 13.91 -1.89 8.98
CA SER A 43 13.69 -3.34 8.98
C SER A 43 12.22 -3.67 8.68
N PRO A 44 11.88 -3.97 7.41
CA PRO A 44 10.52 -4.31 7.02
C PRO A 44 10.06 -5.62 7.67
N ASP A 45 8.78 -5.71 7.99
CA ASP A 45 8.13 -6.92 8.50
C ASP A 45 7.69 -7.80 7.33
N TYR A 46 8.67 -8.54 6.81
CA TYR A 46 8.45 -9.48 5.72
C TYR A 46 7.56 -10.67 6.13
N ALA A 47 7.45 -10.99 7.42
CA ALA A 47 6.58 -12.07 7.90
C ALA A 47 5.10 -11.69 7.73
N THR A 48 4.75 -10.44 8.00
CA THR A 48 3.41 -9.93 7.69
C THR A 48 3.17 -9.86 6.18
N LEU A 49 4.15 -9.39 5.39
CA LEU A 49 4.04 -9.33 3.93
C LEU A 49 3.75 -10.71 3.30
N THR A 50 4.49 -11.75 3.68
CA THR A 50 4.29 -13.08 3.09
C THR A 50 2.93 -13.67 3.41
N ARG A 51 2.37 -13.40 4.60
CA ARG A 51 0.98 -13.76 4.93
C ARG A 51 -0.01 -13.01 4.06
N LEU A 52 0.15 -11.70 3.89
CA LEU A 52 -0.71 -10.88 3.02
C LEU A 52 -0.68 -11.37 1.57
N LEU A 53 0.50 -11.70 1.05
CA LEU A 53 0.65 -12.26 -0.31
C LEU A 53 0.05 -13.66 -0.49
N GLY A 54 -0.10 -14.43 0.60
CA GLY A 54 -0.77 -15.73 0.56
C GLY A 54 -2.28 -15.63 0.35
N VAL A 55 -2.92 -14.53 0.77
CA VAL A 55 -4.38 -14.32 0.64
C VAL A 55 -4.89 -14.36 -0.80
N PRO A 56 -4.36 -13.57 -1.76
CA PRO A 56 -4.83 -13.61 -3.14
C PRO A 56 -4.68 -15.01 -3.76
N LEU A 57 -3.62 -15.75 -3.42
CA LEU A 57 -3.41 -17.12 -3.89
C LEU A 57 -4.45 -18.08 -3.27
N PHE A 58 -4.73 -17.95 -1.96
CA PHE A 58 -5.73 -18.77 -1.28
C PHE A 58 -7.13 -18.60 -1.87
N ILE A 59 -7.55 -17.37 -2.13
CA ILE A 59 -8.88 -17.08 -2.70
C ILE A 59 -8.92 -17.15 -4.23
N GLN A 60 -7.80 -17.53 -4.87
CA GLN A 60 -7.68 -17.63 -6.33
C GLN A 60 -8.01 -16.31 -7.06
N ALA A 61 -7.58 -15.19 -6.47
CA ALA A 61 -7.79 -13.86 -7.04
C ALA A 61 -6.87 -13.63 -8.24
N THR A 62 -7.47 -13.36 -9.40
CA THR A 62 -6.74 -12.98 -10.62
C THR A 62 -6.19 -11.55 -10.52
N THR A 63 -5.21 -11.22 -11.36
CA THR A 63 -4.68 -9.84 -11.49
C THR A 63 -5.79 -8.81 -11.74
N GLN A 64 -6.82 -9.15 -12.52
CA GLN A 64 -7.98 -8.28 -12.82
C GLN A 64 -8.79 -7.87 -11.58
N SER A 65 -8.74 -8.65 -10.50
CA SER A 65 -9.45 -8.33 -9.26
C SER A 65 -8.81 -7.18 -8.47
N GLY A 66 -7.56 -6.80 -8.77
CA GLY A 66 -6.77 -5.83 -8.01
C GLY A 66 -6.30 -6.31 -6.63
N VAL A 67 -6.79 -7.45 -6.13
CA VAL A 67 -6.43 -7.98 -4.80
C VAL A 67 -4.93 -8.29 -4.65
N PRO A 68 -4.22 -8.81 -5.66
CA PRO A 68 -2.77 -9.03 -5.53
C PRO A 68 -1.97 -7.76 -5.26
N ALA A 69 -2.30 -6.65 -5.95
CA ALA A 69 -1.68 -5.35 -5.70
C ALA A 69 -2.11 -4.79 -4.33
N LEU A 70 -3.39 -4.96 -3.96
CA LEU A 70 -3.93 -4.52 -2.68
C LEU A 70 -3.19 -5.10 -1.46
N ALA A 71 -2.68 -6.33 -1.56
CA ALA A 71 -1.84 -6.91 -0.50
C ALA A 71 -0.58 -6.06 -0.22
N LEU A 72 0.00 -5.44 -1.26
CA LEU A 72 1.13 -4.53 -1.15
C LEU A 72 0.69 -3.21 -0.49
N ASP A 73 -0.45 -2.65 -0.89
CA ASP A 73 -0.97 -1.39 -0.35
C ASP A 73 -1.21 -1.47 1.15
N VAL A 74 -1.82 -2.59 1.57
CA VAL A 74 -2.07 -2.89 2.99
C VAL A 74 -0.77 -3.01 3.76
N TRP A 75 0.22 -3.73 3.20
CA TRP A 75 1.52 -3.89 3.84
C TRP A 75 2.28 -2.57 3.97
N ILE A 76 2.36 -1.77 2.92
CA ILE A 76 3.07 -0.47 2.94
C ILE A 76 2.38 0.48 3.92
N SER A 77 1.05 0.53 3.94
CA SER A 77 0.31 1.33 4.92
C SER A 77 0.57 0.89 6.36
N TYR A 78 0.65 -0.43 6.59
CA TYR A 78 1.06 -1.00 7.87
C TYR A 78 2.49 -0.60 8.24
N GLU A 79 3.43 -0.65 7.30
CA GLU A 79 4.82 -0.23 7.51
C GLU A 79 4.93 1.26 7.84
N LEU A 80 4.18 2.15 7.18
CA LEU A 80 4.18 3.57 7.52
C LEU A 80 3.66 3.81 8.96
N ARG A 81 2.66 3.05 9.42
CA ARG A 81 2.24 3.09 10.84
C ARG A 81 3.28 2.49 11.79
N ARG A 82 4.02 1.46 11.37
CA ARG A 82 5.22 0.97 12.09
C ARG A 82 6.32 2.04 12.14
N ALA A 83 6.47 2.85 11.11
CA ALA A 83 7.42 3.96 11.11
C ALA A 83 7.02 5.06 12.10
N GLY A 84 5.75 5.13 12.52
CA GLY A 84 5.24 6.06 13.52
C GLY A 84 4.33 7.16 12.96
N PHE A 85 3.86 7.03 11.72
CA PHE A 85 2.83 7.91 11.17
C PHE A 85 1.46 7.62 11.79
N ASP A 86 0.61 8.65 11.83
CA ASP A 86 -0.72 8.60 12.45
C ASP A 86 -1.62 7.58 11.74
N HIS A 87 -2.36 6.79 12.53
CA HIS A 87 -3.18 5.69 12.03
C HIS A 87 -4.20 6.10 10.97
N ASP A 88 -4.79 7.29 11.12
CA ASP A 88 -5.86 7.82 10.26
C ASP A 88 -5.32 8.76 9.17
N ALA A 89 -4.07 9.22 9.29
CA ALA A 89 -3.40 9.98 8.22
C ALA A 89 -2.82 9.07 7.12
N VAL A 90 -2.61 7.78 7.42
CA VAL A 90 -2.12 6.76 6.47
C VAL A 90 -3.29 6.00 5.88
N TRP A 91 -3.41 5.97 4.56
CA TRP A 91 -4.44 5.23 3.82
C TRP A 91 -3.83 4.19 2.87
N PRO A 92 -4.47 3.02 2.67
CA PRO A 92 -5.70 2.56 3.32
C PRO A 92 -5.56 2.27 4.82
N ARG A 93 -6.62 2.56 5.58
CA ARG A 93 -6.76 2.27 7.01
C ARG A 93 -6.83 0.78 7.29
N ALA A 94 -6.36 0.38 8.47
CA ALA A 94 -6.43 -1.00 8.95
C ALA A 94 -7.85 -1.48 9.25
N VAL A 95 -8.81 -0.55 9.36
CA VAL A 95 -10.23 -0.82 9.54
C VAL A 95 -11.04 0.05 8.59
N HIS A 96 -12.24 -0.39 8.22
CA HIS A 96 -13.18 0.44 7.47
C HIS A 96 -13.58 1.69 8.28
N PRO A 97 -13.82 2.86 7.64
CA PRO A 97 -13.59 3.15 6.21
C PRO A 97 -12.09 3.18 5.87
N ARG A 98 -11.72 2.74 4.66
CA ARG A 98 -10.30 2.68 4.26
C ARG A 98 -9.67 4.06 4.09
N ILE A 99 -10.50 5.08 3.87
CA ILE A 99 -10.11 6.48 3.88
C ILE A 99 -10.97 7.22 4.89
N LEU A 100 -10.30 7.92 5.80
CA LEU A 100 -10.92 8.82 6.76
C LEU A 100 -10.01 10.05 6.91
N PRO A 101 -10.44 11.24 6.45
CA PRO A 101 -9.71 12.47 6.69
C PRO A 101 -9.42 12.67 8.16
N ARG A 102 -8.18 13.05 8.49
CA ARG A 102 -7.77 13.26 9.88
C ARG A 102 -8.66 14.26 10.63
N ALA A 103 -9.14 15.30 9.95
CA ALA A 103 -10.09 16.24 10.53
C ALA A 103 -11.38 15.57 11.04
N VAL A 104 -11.87 14.54 10.34
CA VAL A 104 -13.04 13.74 10.74
C VAL A 104 -12.68 12.84 11.91
N ALA A 105 -11.50 12.21 11.89
CA ALA A 105 -11.00 11.42 13.01
C ALA A 105 -10.88 12.26 14.30
N SER A 106 -10.27 13.45 14.22
CA SER A 106 -10.16 14.37 15.35
C SER A 106 -11.53 14.84 15.86
N LEU A 107 -12.49 15.05 14.97
CA LEU A 107 -13.88 15.29 15.37
C LEU A 107 -14.43 14.10 16.17
N LEU A 108 -14.32 12.87 15.67
CA LEU A 108 -14.79 11.67 16.36
C LEU A 108 -14.18 11.52 17.76
N GLU A 109 -12.89 11.78 17.90
CA GLU A 109 -12.18 11.72 19.18
C GLU A 109 -12.67 12.76 20.19
N SER A 110 -13.11 13.93 19.71
CA SER A 110 -13.62 15.01 20.56
C SER A 110 -15.07 14.79 21.06
N LEU A 111 -15.81 13.87 20.43
CA LEU A 111 -17.22 13.64 20.73
C LEU A 111 -17.42 12.81 22.02
N PRO A 112 -18.52 13.04 22.77
CA PRO A 112 -18.93 12.15 23.85
C PRO A 112 -19.10 10.71 23.35
N ARG A 113 -18.77 9.72 24.21
CA ARG A 113 -18.74 8.29 23.85
C ARG A 113 -20.00 7.79 23.10
N LYS A 114 -21.18 8.27 23.49
CA LYS A 114 -22.45 7.88 22.86
C LYS A 114 -22.58 8.44 21.44
N GLU A 115 -22.24 9.71 21.23
CA GLU A 115 -22.29 10.39 19.93
C GLU A 115 -21.22 9.84 18.99
N ARG A 116 -20.00 9.64 19.51
CA ARG A 116 -18.91 8.97 18.81
C ARG A 116 -19.35 7.60 18.28
N ALA A 117 -19.87 6.74 19.15
CA ALA A 117 -20.31 5.40 18.77
C ALA A 117 -21.43 5.43 17.71
N GLN A 118 -22.34 6.40 17.78
CA GLN A 118 -23.38 6.56 16.77
C GLN A 118 -22.83 7.00 15.42
N LEU A 119 -21.84 7.90 15.41
CA LEU A 119 -21.24 8.40 14.17
C LEU A 119 -20.30 7.35 13.56
N GLU A 120 -19.49 6.65 14.37
CA GLU A 120 -18.67 5.51 13.93
C GLU A 120 -19.55 4.42 13.31
N ALA A 121 -20.67 4.07 13.93
CA ALA A 121 -21.61 3.10 13.37
C ALA A 121 -22.23 3.57 12.05
N ARG A 122 -22.37 4.87 11.81
CA ARG A 122 -22.83 5.40 10.50
C ARG A 122 -21.74 5.31 9.46
N LEU A 123 -20.53 5.75 9.80
CA LEU A 123 -19.35 5.68 8.92
C LEU A 123 -19.01 4.24 8.52
N ALA A 124 -19.29 3.27 9.39
CA ALA A 124 -19.05 1.84 9.13
C ALA A 124 -20.20 1.11 8.41
N ARG A 125 -21.44 1.64 8.42
CA ARG A 125 -22.63 0.95 7.88
C ARG A 125 -22.97 1.29 6.45
N THR A 126 -22.66 2.50 6.02
CA THR A 126 -23.07 3.01 4.72
C THR A 126 -21.91 2.89 3.76
N THR A 127 -22.21 2.54 2.50
CA THR A 127 -21.40 2.92 1.35
C THR A 127 -20.88 4.33 1.60
N ALA A 128 -19.55 4.48 1.69
CA ALA A 128 -18.80 5.71 1.91
C ALA A 128 -19.65 6.98 2.07
N VAL A 129 -19.52 7.69 3.21
CA VAL A 129 -20.10 9.03 3.30
C VAL A 129 -19.49 9.88 2.18
N LYS A 130 -20.32 10.23 1.20
CA LYS A 130 -19.93 10.88 -0.05
C LYS A 130 -19.05 12.10 0.21
N GLY A 131 -17.86 12.12 -0.40
CA GLY A 131 -16.87 13.19 -0.23
C GLY A 131 -16.16 13.23 1.14
N VAL A 132 -16.42 12.26 2.02
CA VAL A 132 -15.85 12.18 3.37
C VAL A 132 -15.05 10.91 3.56
N THR A 133 -15.58 9.75 3.18
CA THR A 133 -14.89 8.46 3.25
C THR A 133 -14.85 7.81 1.87
N GLY A 134 -13.98 6.82 1.70
CA GLY A 134 -13.86 6.12 0.42
C GLY A 134 -13.06 4.82 0.51
N SER A 135 -13.10 4.06 -0.58
CA SER A 135 -12.33 2.82 -0.75
C SER A 135 -11.00 3.02 -1.47
N SER A 136 -10.89 4.10 -2.26
CA SER A 136 -9.74 4.45 -3.11
C SER A 136 -9.37 5.92 -2.94
N ALA A 137 -8.08 6.22 -2.88
CA ALA A 137 -7.61 7.57 -2.57
C ALA A 137 -7.34 8.35 -3.86
N ASN A 138 -8.28 9.22 -4.22
CA ASN A 138 -8.19 10.05 -5.41
C ASN A 138 -7.58 11.40 -5.09
N ILE A 139 -6.50 11.76 -5.79
CA ILE A 139 -5.79 13.01 -5.63
C ILE A 139 -5.59 13.73 -6.96
N LEU A 140 -5.74 15.05 -6.96
CA LEU A 140 -5.47 15.83 -8.15
C LEU A 140 -3.97 15.82 -8.44
N GLY A 141 -3.59 15.30 -9.62
CA GLY A 141 -2.25 15.47 -10.19
C GLY A 141 -2.12 16.82 -10.89
N LYS A 142 -1.17 16.95 -11.83
CA LYS A 142 -1.00 18.19 -12.58
C LYS A 142 -2.23 18.52 -13.44
N ASN A 143 -2.71 17.55 -14.20
CA ASN A 143 -3.76 17.79 -15.22
C ASN A 143 -5.05 17.01 -14.97
N TYR A 144 -5.00 15.92 -14.21
CA TYR A 144 -6.14 15.02 -13.98
C TYR A 144 -6.01 14.32 -12.63
N LEU A 145 -7.12 13.75 -12.15
CA LEU A 145 -7.14 12.99 -10.90
C LEU A 145 -6.41 11.66 -11.06
N LYS A 146 -5.71 11.28 -10.02
CA LYS A 146 -4.99 10.02 -9.90
C LYS A 146 -5.51 9.28 -8.68
N GLN A 147 -5.85 8.02 -8.88
CA GLN A 147 -5.93 7.08 -7.78
C GLN A 147 -4.50 6.77 -7.34
N VAL A 148 -4.19 6.96 -6.06
CA VAL A 148 -2.91 6.61 -5.45
C VAL A 148 -3.15 5.54 -4.41
N ASP A 149 -2.33 4.50 -4.43
CA ASP A 149 -2.60 3.27 -3.70
C ASP A 149 -2.32 3.41 -2.20
N VAL A 150 -1.25 4.12 -1.84
CA VAL A 150 -0.93 4.46 -0.45
C VAL A 150 -0.61 5.95 -0.30
N ILE A 151 -1.29 6.60 0.65
CA ILE A 151 -1.16 8.04 0.90
C ILE A 151 -0.89 8.30 2.38
N VAL A 152 -0.03 9.28 2.66
CA VAL A 152 -0.02 10.01 3.94
C VAL A 152 -0.42 11.45 3.67
N THR A 153 -1.47 11.93 4.31
CA THR A 153 -1.97 13.28 4.08
C THR A 153 -2.68 13.86 5.32
N ASP A 154 -2.58 15.17 5.45
CA ASP A 154 -3.32 15.95 6.44
C ASP A 154 -3.76 17.29 5.84
N TRP A 155 -4.82 17.89 6.40
CA TRP A 155 -5.27 19.21 5.96
C TRP A 155 -4.17 20.27 6.06
N ALA A 156 -3.33 20.23 7.10
CA ALA A 156 -2.33 21.26 7.34
C ALA A 156 -1.08 21.11 6.46
N THR A 157 -0.72 19.88 6.06
CA THR A 157 0.50 19.59 5.29
C THR A 157 0.22 19.32 3.82
N GLY A 158 -1.04 19.02 3.48
CA GLY A 158 -1.36 18.39 2.21
C GLY A 158 -0.78 16.97 2.14
N PRO A 159 -0.60 16.44 0.92
CA PRO A 159 -0.03 15.11 0.69
C PRO A 159 1.45 15.09 1.01
N GLU A 160 1.85 14.17 1.89
CA GLU A 160 3.22 14.02 2.36
C GLU A 160 3.88 12.78 1.76
N VAL A 161 3.10 11.72 1.50
CA VAL A 161 3.54 10.49 0.85
C VAL A 161 2.53 10.11 -0.22
N LEU A 162 3.02 9.75 -1.40
CA LEU A 162 2.22 9.23 -2.52
C LEU A 162 2.95 8.02 -3.08
N ILE A 163 2.43 6.82 -2.83
CA ILE A 163 3.04 5.57 -3.29
C ILE A 163 2.08 4.87 -4.23
N SER A 164 2.59 4.53 -5.41
CA SER A 164 1.91 3.66 -6.36
C SER A 164 2.43 2.22 -6.23
N THR A 165 1.56 1.24 -6.36
CA THR A 165 1.91 -0.17 -6.35
C THR A 165 1.45 -0.85 -7.64
N LYS A 166 2.21 -1.87 -8.07
CA LYS A 166 1.86 -2.68 -9.23
C LYS A 166 2.30 -4.12 -8.99
N ARG A 167 1.62 -5.07 -9.63
CA ARG A 167 1.92 -6.50 -9.48
C ARG A 167 1.89 -7.20 -10.84
N MET A 168 2.95 -7.94 -11.16
CA MET A 168 3.06 -8.68 -12.43
C MET A 168 3.51 -10.12 -12.20
N ASP A 169 2.69 -11.07 -12.66
CA ASP A 169 2.91 -12.51 -12.43
C ASP A 169 2.95 -13.35 -13.70
N SER A 170 2.71 -12.74 -14.85
CA SER A 170 2.79 -13.37 -16.17
C SER A 170 2.80 -12.31 -17.27
N SER A 171 2.87 -12.74 -18.54
CA SER A 171 2.84 -11.87 -19.72
C SER A 171 3.92 -10.77 -19.71
N TYR A 172 5.12 -11.09 -19.21
CA TYR A 172 6.18 -10.13 -18.92
C TYR A 172 6.60 -9.33 -20.15
N GLY A 173 7.05 -9.98 -21.22
CA GLY A 173 7.50 -9.31 -22.44
C GLY A 173 6.45 -8.40 -23.11
N LYS A 174 5.15 -8.64 -22.90
CA LYS A 174 4.07 -7.80 -23.43
C LYS A 174 3.80 -6.56 -22.57
N ASN A 175 3.90 -6.72 -21.26
CA ASN A 175 3.40 -5.73 -20.31
C ASN A 175 4.52 -4.86 -19.71
N ALA A 176 5.75 -5.38 -19.62
CA ALA A 176 6.86 -4.76 -18.91
C ALA A 176 7.15 -3.31 -19.34
N ALA A 177 7.27 -3.07 -20.66
CA ALA A 177 7.53 -1.72 -21.18
C ALA A 177 6.40 -0.74 -20.91
N ASN A 178 5.16 -1.17 -21.13
CA ASN A 178 4.00 -0.33 -20.87
C ASN A 178 3.90 0.05 -19.39
N ARG A 179 4.23 -0.87 -18.47
CA ARG A 179 4.20 -0.58 -17.02
C ARG A 179 5.25 0.42 -16.59
N VAL A 180 6.46 0.32 -17.15
CA VAL A 180 7.51 1.30 -16.85
C VAL A 180 7.12 2.68 -17.38
N GLU A 181 6.64 2.77 -18.62
CA GLU A 181 6.21 4.05 -19.23
C GLU A 181 5.04 4.70 -18.47
N GLU A 182 4.02 3.91 -18.09
CA GLU A 182 2.91 4.37 -17.25
C GLU A 182 3.45 4.93 -15.92
N SER A 183 4.43 4.25 -15.31
CA SER A 183 5.03 4.67 -14.05
C SER A 183 5.78 6.01 -14.16
N TYR A 184 6.46 6.27 -15.28
CA TYR A 184 7.07 7.58 -15.56
C TYR A 184 6.02 8.69 -15.70
N GLY A 185 4.95 8.43 -16.45
CA GLY A 185 3.84 9.37 -16.61
C GLY A 185 3.18 9.72 -15.27
N ASP A 186 2.98 8.71 -14.43
CA ASP A 186 2.36 8.82 -13.11
C ASP A 186 3.23 9.65 -12.16
N ALA A 187 4.52 9.32 -12.09
CA ALA A 187 5.49 10.06 -11.29
C ALA A 187 5.47 11.54 -11.67
N ARG A 188 5.57 11.85 -12.96
CA ARG A 188 5.63 13.22 -13.46
C ARG A 188 4.33 13.99 -13.20
N ASN A 189 3.17 13.34 -13.34
CA ASN A 189 1.88 13.98 -13.09
C ASN A 189 1.70 14.32 -11.60
N LEU A 190 2.11 13.44 -10.69
CA LEU A 190 2.04 13.68 -9.25
C LEU A 190 3.09 14.71 -8.80
N ARG A 191 4.34 14.57 -9.26
CA ARG A 191 5.48 15.42 -8.89
C ARG A 191 5.27 16.89 -9.22
N LEU A 192 4.73 17.17 -10.41
CA LEU A 192 4.48 18.55 -10.85
C LEU A 192 3.37 19.25 -10.07
N ARG A 193 2.52 18.50 -9.35
CA ARG A 193 1.51 19.07 -8.46
C ARG A 193 1.96 19.09 -7.00
N HIS A 194 2.63 18.04 -6.54
CA HIS A 194 3.02 17.82 -5.14
C HIS A 194 4.53 17.68 -5.01
N PRO A 195 5.31 18.75 -5.25
CA PRO A 195 6.78 18.66 -5.29
C PRO A 195 7.42 18.32 -3.93
N LEU A 196 6.72 18.58 -2.82
CA LEU A 196 7.18 18.30 -1.46
C LEU A 196 6.81 16.90 -0.94
N ALA A 197 5.93 16.18 -1.65
CA ALA A 197 5.51 14.85 -1.24
C ALA A 197 6.59 13.81 -1.54
N ALA A 198 6.79 12.85 -0.64
CA ALA A 198 7.59 11.67 -0.89
C ALA A 198 6.87 10.74 -1.89
N LEU A 199 7.25 10.82 -3.16
CA LEU A 199 6.78 9.91 -4.20
C LEU A 199 7.53 8.58 -4.17
N GLY A 200 6.82 7.46 -4.14
CA GLY A 200 7.38 6.11 -4.20
C GLY A 200 6.66 5.18 -5.17
N PHE A 201 7.36 4.13 -5.62
CA PHE A 201 6.78 3.09 -6.47
C PHE A 201 7.22 1.69 -6.02
N VAL A 202 6.27 0.79 -5.77
CA VAL A 202 6.55 -0.60 -5.35
C VAL A 202 6.05 -1.56 -6.42
N PHE A 203 6.96 -2.38 -6.94
CA PHE A 203 6.67 -3.36 -7.98
C PHE A 203 6.79 -4.77 -7.41
N GLY A 204 5.68 -5.50 -7.36
CA GLY A 204 5.67 -6.94 -7.08
C GLY A 204 5.86 -7.72 -8.39
N LEU A 205 6.88 -8.57 -8.44
CA LEU A 205 7.21 -9.36 -9.61
C LEU A 205 7.36 -10.83 -9.22
N ARG A 206 6.66 -11.73 -9.90
CA ARG A 206 6.83 -13.16 -9.68
C ARG A 206 8.21 -13.62 -10.16
N SER A 207 8.86 -14.42 -9.33
CA SER A 207 10.23 -14.89 -9.50
C SER A 207 10.46 -15.88 -10.65
N ASP A 208 9.41 -16.48 -11.21
CA ASP A 208 9.53 -17.36 -12.38
C ASP A 208 10.00 -16.60 -13.64
N ILE A 209 9.90 -15.27 -13.67
CA ILE A 209 10.50 -14.44 -14.73
C ILE A 209 12.01 -14.66 -14.83
N LEU A 210 12.69 -14.93 -13.70
CA LEU A 210 14.14 -15.14 -13.67
C LEU A 210 14.56 -16.37 -14.46
N THR A 211 13.65 -17.33 -14.66
CA THR A 211 13.90 -18.55 -15.43
C THR A 211 13.22 -18.53 -16.79
N LYS A 212 12.00 -17.99 -16.88
CA LYS A 212 11.21 -17.95 -18.11
C LYS A 212 11.64 -16.85 -19.08
N GLU A 213 11.97 -15.66 -18.56
CA GLU A 213 12.34 -14.47 -19.35
C GLU A 213 13.47 -13.66 -18.66
N PRO A 214 14.68 -14.24 -18.52
CA PRO A 214 15.78 -13.63 -17.75
C PRO A 214 16.21 -12.26 -18.28
N GLU A 215 16.25 -12.07 -19.60
CA GLU A 215 16.59 -10.78 -20.22
C GLU A 215 15.55 -9.70 -19.86
N THR A 216 14.27 -10.04 -19.89
CA THR A 216 13.17 -9.14 -19.46
C THR A 216 13.31 -8.79 -17.98
N ALA A 217 13.71 -9.75 -17.14
CA ALA A 217 13.92 -9.53 -15.71
C ALA A 217 15.08 -8.56 -15.44
N GLU A 218 16.25 -8.78 -16.06
CA GLU A 218 17.42 -7.90 -15.93
C GLU A 218 17.09 -6.47 -16.37
N TRP A 219 16.40 -6.35 -17.51
CA TRP A 219 15.97 -5.08 -18.06
C TRP A 219 14.98 -4.34 -17.14
N LEU A 220 13.96 -5.05 -16.61
CA LEU A 220 13.00 -4.47 -15.66
C LEU A 220 13.68 -3.99 -14.38
N ILE A 221 14.58 -4.81 -13.81
CA ILE A 221 15.34 -4.45 -12.61
C ILE A 221 16.14 -3.16 -12.84
N ASP A 222 16.84 -3.06 -13.97
CA ASP A 222 17.61 -1.86 -14.32
C ASP A 222 16.71 -0.62 -14.49
N LEU A 223 15.58 -0.74 -15.20
CA LEU A 223 14.66 0.37 -15.40
C LEU A 223 13.99 0.85 -14.11
N LEU A 224 13.57 -0.06 -13.23
CA LEU A 224 13.06 0.31 -11.90
C LEU A 224 14.12 1.05 -11.08
N GLY A 225 15.38 0.63 -11.18
CA GLY A 225 16.50 1.31 -10.53
C GLY A 225 16.79 2.70 -11.09
N LYS A 226 16.54 2.95 -12.37
CA LYS A 226 16.65 4.29 -12.99
C LYS A 226 15.48 5.18 -12.59
N LEU A 227 14.26 4.65 -12.64
CA LEU A 227 13.03 5.36 -12.27
C LEU A 227 13.06 5.95 -10.85
N GLY A 228 13.75 5.30 -9.90
CA GLY A 228 13.93 5.79 -8.53
C GLY A 228 15.12 6.74 -8.30
N ARG A 229 15.85 7.12 -9.36
CA ARG A 229 17.03 8.01 -9.30
C ARG A 229 16.88 9.28 -10.12
N GLU A 230 15.87 9.36 -10.98
CA GLU A 230 15.61 10.55 -11.78
C GLU A 230 14.90 11.62 -10.94
N ASP A 231 15.37 12.86 -11.06
CA ASP A 231 14.92 13.99 -10.20
C ASP A 231 13.42 14.33 -10.37
N ASP A 232 12.88 14.10 -11.57
CA ASP A 232 11.49 14.37 -11.94
C ASP A 232 10.57 13.13 -11.91
N ALA A 233 11.07 12.00 -11.40
CA ALA A 233 10.32 10.76 -11.21
C ALA A 233 10.04 10.47 -9.72
N TYR A 234 10.23 9.23 -9.26
CA TYR A 234 10.02 8.81 -7.87
C TYR A 234 11.28 9.04 -7.03
N HIS A 235 11.12 9.37 -5.75
CA HIS A 235 12.25 9.47 -4.83
C HIS A 235 12.87 8.11 -4.49
N SER A 236 12.06 7.05 -4.56
CA SER A 236 12.52 5.69 -4.36
C SER A 236 11.60 4.69 -5.03
N THR A 237 12.20 3.62 -5.54
CA THR A 237 11.49 2.45 -6.07
C THR A 237 11.81 1.23 -5.23
N ALA A 238 10.89 0.26 -5.16
CA ALA A 238 11.11 -1.04 -4.54
C ALA A 238 10.70 -2.16 -5.49
N LEU A 239 11.45 -3.25 -5.47
CA LEU A 239 11.12 -4.50 -6.15
C LEU A 239 10.93 -5.61 -5.12
N LEU A 240 9.78 -6.26 -5.16
CA LEU A 240 9.50 -7.47 -4.38
C LEU A 240 9.50 -8.65 -5.33
N MET A 241 10.53 -9.50 -5.24
CA MET A 241 10.63 -10.73 -6.03
C MET A 241 9.92 -11.86 -5.31
N ILE A 242 8.73 -12.24 -5.78
CA ILE A 242 7.77 -13.11 -5.07
C ILE A 242 7.87 -14.55 -5.61
N GLU A 243 8.07 -15.51 -4.72
CA GLU A 243 8.18 -16.93 -5.07
C GLU A 243 7.04 -17.72 -4.43
N TYR A 244 6.32 -18.47 -5.27
CA TYR A 244 5.28 -19.41 -4.89
C TYR A 244 5.10 -20.46 -6.00
N ASP A 245 4.48 -21.60 -5.65
CA ASP A 245 4.33 -22.77 -6.52
C ASP A 245 3.41 -22.51 -7.74
N ASP A 246 3.74 -23.08 -8.91
CA ASP A 246 2.93 -22.95 -10.14
C ASP A 246 1.49 -23.45 -9.96
N ALA A 247 1.25 -24.44 -9.09
CA ALA A 247 -0.10 -24.95 -8.80
C ALA A 247 -1.01 -23.93 -8.10
N LEU A 248 -0.45 -22.81 -7.61
CA LEU A 248 -1.20 -21.75 -6.92
C LEU A 248 -1.62 -20.62 -7.86
N VAL A 249 -1.17 -20.63 -9.12
CA VAL A 249 -1.57 -19.63 -10.11
C VAL A 249 -3.08 -19.79 -10.37
N PRO A 250 -3.88 -18.70 -10.28
CA PRO A 250 -5.31 -18.78 -10.58
C PRO A 250 -5.55 -19.34 -11.99
N PRO A 251 -6.50 -20.27 -12.20
CA PRO A 251 -6.75 -20.90 -13.50
C PRO A 251 -7.11 -19.89 -14.61
N ASP A 252 -7.80 -18.80 -14.23
CA ASP A 252 -8.25 -17.74 -15.13
C ASP A 252 -7.25 -16.57 -15.22
N GLU A 253 -6.00 -16.77 -14.80
CA GLU A 253 -4.96 -15.73 -14.83
C GLU A 253 -4.49 -15.46 -16.27
N THR A 254 -4.81 -14.28 -16.79
CA THR A 254 -4.38 -13.81 -18.12
C THR A 254 -3.12 -12.95 -18.07
N GLY A 255 -2.76 -12.43 -16.88
CA GLY A 255 -1.74 -11.39 -16.74
C GLY A 255 -2.18 -10.02 -17.25
N GLU A 256 -3.43 -9.85 -17.65
CA GLU A 256 -3.99 -8.56 -18.04
C GLU A 256 -4.45 -7.82 -16.79
N GLU A 257 -3.88 -6.64 -16.56
CA GLU A 257 -4.39 -5.70 -15.55
C GLU A 257 -5.62 -4.95 -16.10
N PRO A 258 -6.55 -4.55 -15.21
CA PRO A 258 -7.62 -3.66 -15.63
C PRO A 258 -6.99 -2.35 -16.09
N THR A 259 -7.50 -1.79 -17.19
CA THR A 259 -7.11 -0.44 -17.60
C THR A 259 -7.50 0.53 -16.49
N ASN A 260 -6.58 1.43 -16.09
CA ASN A 260 -6.87 2.52 -15.15
C ASN A 260 -7.40 3.71 -15.95
N PRO A 261 -8.73 3.89 -16.10
CA PRO A 261 -9.27 5.06 -16.78
C PRO A 261 -8.84 6.34 -16.05
N ILE A 262 -8.76 7.44 -16.79
CA ILE A 262 -8.58 8.75 -16.18
C ILE A 262 -9.80 9.02 -15.30
N VAL A 263 -9.56 9.24 -14.01
CA VAL A 263 -10.60 9.56 -13.04
C VAL A 263 -11.04 11.01 -13.25
N THR A 264 -12.34 11.23 -13.38
CA THR A 264 -12.96 12.56 -13.40
C THR A 264 -13.53 12.91 -12.02
N PRO A 265 -13.73 14.21 -11.72
CA PRO A 265 -14.38 14.61 -10.47
C PRO A 265 -15.76 13.97 -10.29
N GLU A 266 -16.49 13.75 -11.38
CA GLU A 266 -17.78 13.07 -11.41
C GLU A 266 -17.63 11.59 -11.01
N ASP A 267 -16.58 10.89 -11.42
CA ASP A 267 -16.34 9.48 -11.05
C ASP A 267 -16.09 9.31 -9.54
N ILE A 268 -15.47 10.28 -8.87
CA ILE A 268 -15.27 10.25 -7.40
C ILE A 268 -16.61 10.30 -6.67
N VAL A 269 -17.57 11.01 -7.26
CA VAL A 269 -18.90 11.28 -6.72
C VAL A 269 -19.83 10.09 -6.94
N ASP A 270 -19.57 9.27 -7.96
CA ASP A 270 -20.36 8.08 -8.35
C ASP A 270 -19.71 6.74 -7.94
N ASP A 271 -18.63 6.74 -7.14
CA ASP A 271 -18.04 5.57 -6.48
C ASP A 271 -18.97 5.01 -5.35
N GLU A 272 -20.29 5.04 -5.59
CA GLU A 272 -21.40 4.69 -4.70
C GLU A 272 -21.56 3.18 -4.48
N ALA A 273 -20.66 2.35 -5.03
CA ALA A 273 -20.65 0.91 -4.80
C ALA A 273 -19.48 0.51 -3.88
N GLU A 274 -19.36 1.16 -2.71
CA GLU A 274 -18.59 0.57 -1.62
C GLU A 274 -19.15 -0.84 -1.32
N GLU A 275 -18.32 -1.86 -1.51
CA GLU A 275 -18.74 -3.22 -1.24
C GLU A 275 -19.05 -3.37 0.24
N PRO A 276 -20.21 -3.95 0.62
CA PRO A 276 -20.59 -4.08 2.01
C PRO A 276 -19.48 -4.82 2.77
N SER A 277 -19.12 -4.31 3.95
CA SER A 277 -18.14 -4.95 4.82
C SER A 277 -18.57 -6.39 5.09
N LEU A 278 -17.84 -7.35 4.52
CA LEU A 278 -18.09 -8.76 4.76
C LEU A 278 -17.70 -9.08 6.21
N THR A 279 -18.55 -9.78 6.94
CA THR A 279 -18.24 -10.28 8.27
C THR A 279 -18.28 -11.80 8.21
N LEU A 280 -17.13 -12.45 8.40
CA LEU A 280 -17.03 -13.90 8.51
C LEU A 280 -16.85 -14.31 9.98
N PRO A 281 -17.33 -15.49 10.39
CA PRO A 281 -17.05 -16.02 11.72
C PRO A 281 -15.54 -16.14 11.97
N THR A 282 -15.08 -15.80 13.18
CA THR A 282 -13.66 -15.86 13.56
C THR A 282 -13.03 -17.23 13.26
N SER A 283 -13.75 -18.32 13.51
CA SER A 283 -13.27 -19.67 13.22
C SER A 283 -13.01 -19.95 11.75
N GLU A 284 -13.81 -19.36 10.84
CA GLU A 284 -13.61 -19.49 9.40
C GLU A 284 -12.38 -18.70 8.94
N VAL A 285 -12.21 -17.49 9.48
CA VAL A 285 -11.02 -16.66 9.19
C VAL A 285 -9.76 -17.35 9.71
N ASP A 286 -9.77 -17.85 10.94
CA ASP A 286 -8.61 -18.53 11.52
C ASP A 286 -8.25 -19.81 10.74
N ALA A 287 -9.25 -20.57 10.28
CA ALA A 287 -9.04 -21.74 9.43
C ALA A 287 -8.46 -21.36 8.06
N ALA A 288 -8.97 -20.28 7.43
CA ALA A 288 -8.44 -19.77 6.17
C ALA A 288 -6.99 -19.28 6.31
N LEU A 289 -6.69 -18.56 7.40
CA LEU A 289 -5.34 -18.06 7.68
C LEU A 289 -4.34 -19.18 7.96
N ALA A 290 -4.77 -20.26 8.61
CA ALA A 290 -3.94 -21.44 8.82
C ALA A 290 -3.67 -22.22 7.52
N ALA A 291 -4.55 -22.07 6.52
CA ALA A 291 -4.46 -22.73 5.22
C ALA A 291 -3.82 -21.86 4.13
N LEU A 292 -3.28 -20.68 4.47
CA LEU A 292 -2.64 -19.82 3.47
C LEU A 292 -1.46 -20.53 2.81
N PRO A 293 -1.35 -20.46 1.48
CA PRO A 293 -0.21 -21.02 0.78
C PRO A 293 1.08 -20.28 1.16
N PRO A 294 2.22 -20.99 1.20
CA PRO A 294 3.50 -20.37 1.52
C PRO A 294 3.95 -19.45 0.38
N VAL A 295 4.38 -18.25 0.75
CA VAL A 295 5.02 -17.28 -0.16
C VAL A 295 6.41 -16.94 0.38
N ARG A 296 7.40 -16.89 -0.52
CA ARG A 296 8.78 -16.49 -0.20
C ARG A 296 9.16 -15.24 -0.97
N LEU A 297 10.13 -14.50 -0.43
CA LEU A 297 10.71 -13.32 -1.09
C LEU A 297 12.16 -13.61 -1.44
N ARG A 298 12.50 -13.46 -2.72
CA ARG A 298 13.84 -13.69 -3.26
C ARG A 298 14.70 -12.44 -3.17
N HIS A 299 15.16 -12.14 -1.95
CA HIS A 299 16.00 -10.98 -1.66
C HIS A 299 17.36 -11.01 -2.39
N ASP A 300 17.87 -12.20 -2.71
CA ASP A 300 19.11 -12.41 -3.45
C ASP A 300 19.04 -11.90 -4.90
N ALA A 301 17.85 -11.90 -5.49
CA ALA A 301 17.60 -11.44 -6.85
C ALA A 301 17.29 -9.94 -6.95
N VAL A 302 17.23 -9.23 -5.82
CA VAL A 302 16.86 -7.81 -5.75
C VAL A 302 18.08 -6.97 -5.33
N PRO A 303 18.54 -6.02 -6.17
CA PRO A 303 19.59 -5.10 -5.78
C PRO A 303 19.22 -4.31 -4.52
N GLN A 304 20.21 -4.03 -3.65
CA GLN A 304 19.98 -3.30 -2.39
C GLN A 304 19.25 -1.96 -2.57
N ALA A 305 19.51 -1.25 -3.68
CA ALA A 305 18.85 0.02 -4.00
C ALA A 305 17.33 -0.13 -4.23
N LEU A 306 16.88 -1.30 -4.66
CA LEU A 306 15.47 -1.65 -4.87
C LEU A 306 14.87 -2.45 -3.71
N SER A 307 15.64 -2.68 -2.64
CA SER A 307 15.10 -3.39 -1.49
C SER A 307 14.02 -2.56 -0.79
N ALA A 308 12.98 -3.23 -0.28
CA ALA A 308 11.91 -2.54 0.44
C ALA A 308 12.41 -1.83 1.71
N ALA A 309 13.51 -2.31 2.30
CA ALA A 309 14.19 -1.64 3.42
C ALA A 309 14.71 -0.25 3.02
N SER A 310 15.49 -0.17 1.92
CA SER A 310 16.00 1.10 1.40
C SER A 310 14.86 2.04 0.98
N PHE A 311 13.81 1.48 0.39
CA PHE A 311 12.62 2.23 -0.02
C PHE A 311 11.89 2.88 1.16
N LEU A 312 11.47 2.09 2.15
CA LEU A 312 10.75 2.61 3.32
C LEU A 312 11.61 3.60 4.11
N GLU A 313 12.90 3.31 4.23
CA GLU A 313 13.86 4.23 4.84
C GLU A 313 13.87 5.60 4.14
N THR A 314 13.96 5.61 2.81
CA THR A 314 14.04 6.83 1.99
C THR A 314 12.74 7.62 2.08
N ILE A 315 11.59 6.96 1.94
CA ILE A 315 10.27 7.62 2.02
C ILE A 315 10.07 8.27 3.39
N VAL A 316 10.30 7.52 4.48
CA VAL A 316 10.09 8.06 5.83
C VAL A 316 11.05 9.22 6.10
N LYS A 317 12.34 9.08 5.77
CA LYS A 317 13.33 10.14 5.97
C LYS A 317 12.98 11.40 5.17
N HIS A 318 12.52 11.25 3.93
CA HIS A 318 12.11 12.40 3.11
C HIS A 318 11.01 13.22 3.79
N VAL A 319 9.93 12.57 4.25
CA VAL A 319 8.85 13.26 4.97
C VAL A 319 9.36 13.96 6.22
N LEU A 320 10.21 13.30 7.01
CA LEU A 320 10.76 13.90 8.23
C LEU A 320 11.71 15.07 7.95
N GLN A 321 12.32 15.14 6.77
CA GLN A 321 13.16 16.25 6.34
C GLN A 321 12.36 17.42 5.79
N THR A 322 11.24 17.16 5.11
CA THR A 322 10.40 18.19 4.47
C THR A 322 9.32 18.75 5.40
N THR A 323 9.11 18.14 6.56
CA THR A 323 8.15 18.61 7.57
C THR A 323 8.85 19.23 8.79
N PRO A 324 8.25 20.22 9.47
CA PRO A 324 8.80 20.78 10.70
C PRO A 324 8.88 19.75 11.85
N VAL A 325 9.77 19.99 12.81
CA VAL A 325 10.08 19.05 13.91
C VAL A 325 8.88 18.73 14.83
N ASN A 326 7.90 19.62 14.90
CA ASN A 326 6.69 19.43 15.69
C ASN A 326 5.64 18.52 15.01
N TYR A 327 5.82 18.20 13.73
CA TYR A 327 5.05 17.18 12.99
C TYR A 327 5.71 15.79 13.12
N HIS A 328 4.91 14.74 13.01
CA HIS A 328 5.35 13.33 13.03
C HIS A 328 6.22 12.96 14.23
N ARG A 329 5.89 13.47 15.42
CA ARG A 329 6.69 13.30 16.64
C ARG A 329 6.99 11.84 16.97
N GLU A 330 6.01 10.96 16.79
CA GLU A 330 6.18 9.54 17.04
C GLU A 330 7.16 8.91 16.04
N ALA A 331 7.05 9.22 14.75
CA ALA A 331 8.01 8.75 13.76
C ALA A 331 9.43 9.25 14.03
N ARG A 332 9.59 10.53 14.40
CA ARG A 332 10.88 11.10 14.82
C ARG A 332 11.43 10.42 16.08
N ARG A 333 10.57 10.07 17.04
CA ARG A 333 10.96 9.32 18.24
C ARG A 333 11.45 7.92 17.89
N ARG A 334 10.76 7.21 16.99
CA ARG A 334 11.10 5.82 16.61
C ARG A 334 12.44 5.69 15.89
N ILE A 335 12.78 6.63 15.02
CA ILE A 335 14.07 6.65 14.32
C ILE A 335 15.25 7.02 15.25
N GLY A 336 14.97 7.48 16.48
CA GLY A 336 15.99 7.82 17.47
C GLY A 336 16.26 9.32 17.62
N GLY A 337 15.35 10.18 17.15
CA GLY A 337 15.50 11.64 17.16
C GLY A 337 16.66 12.07 16.27
N LEU A 338 16.38 12.44 15.01
CA LEU A 338 17.37 13.16 14.20
C LEU A 338 17.90 14.32 15.07
N PRO A 339 19.22 14.40 15.35
CA PRO A 339 19.74 15.60 16.00
C PRO A 339 19.33 16.78 15.15
N ASN A 340 18.72 17.78 15.81
CA ASN A 340 18.30 19.03 15.17
C ASN A 340 19.43 19.51 14.26
N ALA A 341 19.14 19.61 12.96
CA ALA A 341 20.04 20.27 12.01
C ALA A 341 20.26 21.72 12.41
#